data_AF-A0A484WEM0-F1
#
_entry.id   AF-A0A484WEM0-F1
#
_cell.length_a   1.000
_cell.length_b   1.000
_cell.length_c   1.000
_cell.angle_alpha   90.00
_cell.angle_beta   90.00
_cell.angle_gamma   90.00
#
_symmetry.space_group_name_H-M   'P 1'
#
loop_
_entity.id
_entity.type
_entity.pdbx_description
1 polymer ?
#
loop_
_entity_poly.entity_id
_entity_poly.type
_entity_poly.pdbx_seq_one_letter_code
_entity_poly.pdbx_strand_id
1 'polypeptide(L)'
;MKLLAQLGTKVERNGSVWIDASQVNNFSAPYDLVKTMRASIWALGPLVARFGQGQVSLPGGCAIGARPVDLHIFGLEKLGAEIKLEEGYVKASVNGRLKGAHIVMDKVSVGATVTIMSAATLAEGTTIIENAATRAGNCGYRKLPRGAGRENFRSGHRSHHH
;
A
#
# COMPACT_ATOMS: atom_id res chain seq x y z
N MET A 1 -1.67 -5.54 -17.12
CA MET A 1 -2.02 -6.97 -17.03
C MET A 1 -0.81 -7.89 -16.91
N LYS A 2 0.34 -7.61 -17.55
CA LYS A 2 1.54 -8.48 -17.47
C LYS A 2 1.99 -8.79 -16.03
N LEU A 3 1.99 -7.80 -15.13
CA LEU A 3 2.32 -8.03 -13.71
C LEU A 3 1.36 -9.00 -13.03
N LEU A 4 0.05 -8.80 -13.19
CA LEU A 4 -0.96 -9.69 -12.60
C LEU A 4 -0.82 -11.12 -13.15
N ALA A 5 -0.62 -11.27 -14.47
CA ALA A 5 -0.39 -12.57 -15.08
C ALA A 5 0.88 -13.25 -14.52
N GLN A 6 1.94 -12.48 -14.29
CA GLN A 6 3.20 -13.00 -13.74
C GLN A 6 3.10 -13.42 -12.27
N LEU A 7 2.17 -12.84 -11.51
CA LEU A 7 1.83 -13.32 -10.16
C LEU A 7 1.03 -14.63 -10.20
N GLY A 8 0.60 -15.11 -11.38
CA GLY A 8 -0.19 -16.33 -11.54
C GLY A 8 -1.70 -16.08 -11.62
N THR A 9 -2.14 -14.83 -11.79
CA THR A 9 -3.58 -14.54 -11.99
C THR A 9 -4.01 -14.86 -13.41
N LYS A 10 -5.21 -15.42 -13.57
CA LYS A 10 -5.86 -15.52 -14.88
C LYS A 10 -6.57 -14.21 -15.17
N VAL A 11 -6.27 -13.63 -16.32
CA VAL A 11 -6.79 -12.34 -16.75
C VAL A 11 -7.46 -12.51 -18.10
N GLU A 12 -8.73 -12.15 -18.17
CA GLU A 12 -9.48 -12.11 -19.42
C GLU A 12 -10.02 -10.70 -19.67
N ARG A 13 -9.99 -10.27 -20.94
CA ARG A 13 -10.48 -8.96 -21.34
C ARG A 13 -11.47 -9.11 -22.50
N ASN A 14 -12.72 -8.78 -22.24
CA ASN A 14 -13.78 -8.73 -23.25
C ASN A 14 -14.77 -7.61 -22.91
N GLY A 15 -14.44 -6.37 -23.32
CA GLY A 15 -15.19 -5.14 -22.92
C GLY A 15 -15.04 -4.76 -21.43
N SER A 16 -14.98 -5.76 -20.55
CA SER A 16 -14.65 -5.69 -19.13
C SER A 16 -13.37 -6.48 -18.84
N VAL A 17 -12.80 -6.31 -17.65
CA VAL A 17 -11.59 -7.02 -17.19
C VAL A 17 -11.99 -8.00 -16.09
N TRP A 18 -11.79 -9.28 -16.35
CA TRP A 18 -11.99 -10.37 -15.39
C TRP A 18 -10.64 -10.81 -14.82
N ILE A 19 -10.56 -10.95 -13.50
CA ILE A 19 -9.32 -11.31 -12.79
C ILE A 19 -9.64 -12.43 -11.81
N ASP A 20 -9.05 -13.61 -12.03
CA ASP A 20 -9.05 -14.70 -11.07
C ASP A 20 -7.67 -14.80 -10.41
N ALA A 21 -7.65 -14.51 -9.10
CA ALA A 21 -6.45 -14.53 -8.28
C ALA A 21 -6.39 -15.77 -7.34
N SER A 22 -7.17 -16.82 -7.59
CA SER A 22 -7.14 -18.05 -6.79
C SER A 22 -5.85 -18.85 -6.94
N GLN A 23 -5.21 -18.77 -8.11
CA GLN A 23 -4.00 -19.53 -8.49
C GLN A 23 -2.69 -18.74 -8.36
N VAL A 24 -2.68 -17.66 -7.58
CA VAL A 24 -1.46 -16.87 -7.36
C VAL A 24 -0.43 -17.71 -6.62
N ASN A 25 0.70 -17.96 -7.26
CA ASN A 25 1.78 -18.82 -6.77
C ASN A 25 3.15 -18.13 -6.83
N ASN A 26 3.21 -16.92 -7.38
CA ASN A 26 4.42 -16.12 -7.47
C ASN A 26 4.23 -14.81 -6.71
N PHE A 27 5.10 -14.57 -5.73
CA PHE A 27 5.04 -13.40 -4.85
C PHE A 27 6.13 -12.36 -5.18
N SER A 28 6.74 -12.47 -6.36
CA SER A 28 7.82 -11.60 -6.82
C SER A 28 7.38 -10.70 -7.98
N ALA A 29 7.57 -9.39 -7.81
CA ALA A 29 7.47 -8.40 -8.88
C ALA A 29 8.87 -7.97 -9.34
N PRO A 30 9.38 -8.52 -10.47
CA PRO A 30 10.75 -8.27 -10.91
C PRO A 30 10.94 -6.88 -11.54
N TYR A 31 12.21 -6.46 -11.59
CA TYR A 31 12.64 -5.15 -12.09
C TYR A 31 12.07 -4.78 -13.46
N ASP A 32 12.02 -5.73 -14.41
CA ASP A 32 11.54 -5.47 -15.77
C ASP A 32 10.10 -4.99 -15.83
N LEU A 33 9.28 -5.37 -14.87
CA LEU A 33 7.92 -4.87 -14.74
C LEU A 33 7.86 -3.58 -13.93
N VAL A 34 8.59 -3.52 -12.81
CA VAL A 34 8.57 -2.36 -11.90
C VAL A 34 9.11 -1.10 -12.60
N LYS A 35 10.16 -1.22 -13.42
CA LYS A 35 10.74 -0.10 -14.17
C LYS A 35 9.75 0.53 -15.16
N THR A 36 8.82 -0.28 -15.68
CA THR A 36 7.82 0.17 -16.68
C THR A 36 6.57 0.76 -16.03
N MET A 37 6.30 0.47 -14.74
CA MET A 37 5.08 0.90 -14.07
C MET A 37 5.35 1.19 -12.58
N ARG A 38 5.39 2.47 -12.23
CA ARG A 38 5.65 2.95 -10.84
C ARG A 38 4.64 2.45 -9.81
N ALA A 39 3.41 2.12 -10.23
CA ALA A 39 2.37 1.56 -9.37
C ALA A 39 2.64 0.10 -8.93
N SER A 40 3.68 -0.56 -9.47
CA SER A 40 4.00 -1.96 -9.14
C SER A 40 4.35 -2.18 -7.67
N ILE A 41 4.85 -1.15 -6.97
CA ILE A 41 5.13 -1.22 -5.52
C ILE A 41 3.88 -1.46 -4.68
N TRP A 42 2.69 -1.11 -5.19
CA TRP A 42 1.43 -1.33 -4.47
C TRP A 42 1.07 -2.81 -4.39
N ALA A 43 1.65 -3.66 -5.24
CA ALA A 43 1.45 -5.11 -5.16
C ALA A 43 2.02 -5.71 -3.86
N LEU A 44 3.01 -5.05 -3.23
CA LEU A 44 3.64 -5.56 -2.00
C LEU A 44 2.62 -5.70 -0.86
N GLY A 45 1.73 -4.73 -0.67
CA GLY A 45 0.74 -4.75 0.41
C GLY A 45 -0.21 -5.95 0.36
N PRO A 46 -0.96 -6.15 -0.74
CA PRO A 46 -1.83 -7.31 -0.92
C PRO A 46 -1.09 -8.65 -0.88
N LEU A 47 0.15 -8.73 -1.39
CA LEU A 47 0.94 -9.96 -1.36
C LEU A 47 1.26 -10.37 0.08
N VAL A 48 1.79 -9.45 0.88
CA VAL A 48 2.12 -9.71 2.29
C VAL A 48 0.86 -10.01 3.11
N ALA A 49 -0.22 -9.25 2.87
CA ALA A 49 -1.46 -9.43 3.61
C ALA A 49 -2.15 -10.77 3.33
N ARG A 50 -2.09 -11.26 2.07
CA ARG A 50 -2.75 -12.51 1.67
C ARG A 50 -1.88 -13.75 1.84
N PHE A 51 -0.59 -13.65 1.51
CA PHE A 51 0.33 -14.80 1.44
C PHE A 51 1.40 -14.79 2.54
N GLY A 52 1.42 -13.76 3.40
CA GLY A 52 2.42 -13.61 4.44
C GLY A 52 3.81 -13.19 3.92
N GLN A 53 3.98 -13.06 2.60
CA GLN A 53 5.26 -12.71 1.98
C GLN A 53 5.06 -12.03 0.62
N GLY A 54 6.05 -11.23 0.24
CA GLY A 54 6.14 -10.65 -1.10
C GLY A 54 7.46 -9.93 -1.31
N GLN A 55 7.89 -9.83 -2.56
CA GLN A 55 9.06 -9.06 -2.92
C GLN A 55 8.82 -8.20 -4.16
N VAL A 56 9.32 -6.98 -4.14
CA VAL A 56 9.24 -6.04 -5.26
C VAL A 56 10.60 -5.41 -5.49
N SER A 57 11.03 -5.35 -6.75
CA SER A 57 12.28 -4.65 -7.08
C SER A 57 12.17 -3.16 -6.73
N LEU A 58 13.23 -2.61 -6.14
CA LEU A 58 13.30 -1.18 -5.85
C LEU A 58 13.20 -0.38 -7.17
N PRO A 59 12.29 0.61 -7.26
CA PRO A 59 12.31 1.54 -8.37
C PRO A 59 13.68 2.25 -8.36
N GLY A 60 14.47 2.10 -9.41
CA GLY A 60 15.79 2.73 -9.51
C GLY A 60 15.74 4.25 -9.28
N GLY A 61 16.85 4.81 -8.79
CA GLY A 61 17.03 6.25 -8.62
C GLY A 61 17.01 6.98 -9.97
N CYS A 62 16.09 7.92 -10.14
CA CYS A 62 16.01 8.76 -11.33
C CYS A 62 16.84 10.04 -11.12
N ALA A 63 17.40 10.59 -12.21
CA ALA A 63 18.25 11.80 -12.21
C ALA A 63 17.60 13.09 -11.66
N ILE A 64 16.30 13.05 -11.31
CA ILE A 64 15.51 14.19 -10.83
C ILE A 64 15.11 14.02 -9.34
N GLY A 65 15.68 13.03 -8.64
CA GLY A 65 15.46 12.77 -7.22
C GLY A 65 14.80 11.41 -6.96
N ALA A 66 15.22 10.75 -5.89
CA ALA A 66 14.63 9.51 -5.43
C ALA A 66 13.14 9.76 -5.08
N ARG A 67 12.25 8.89 -5.57
CA ARG A 67 10.88 8.81 -5.04
C ARG A 67 10.90 7.75 -3.95
N PRO A 68 11.05 8.14 -2.67
CA PRO A 68 11.26 7.18 -1.60
C PRO A 68 10.05 6.25 -1.47
N VAL A 69 10.32 4.95 -1.46
CA VAL A 69 9.33 3.92 -1.09
C VAL A 69 9.21 3.79 0.43
N ASP A 70 9.96 4.60 1.17
CA ASP A 70 10.11 4.57 2.62
C ASP A 70 8.76 4.61 3.36
N LEU A 71 7.80 5.41 2.88
CA LEU A 71 6.46 5.47 3.49
C LEU A 71 5.66 4.17 3.31
N HIS A 72 5.91 3.41 2.24
CA HIS A 72 5.30 2.09 2.05
C HIS A 72 5.90 1.08 3.01
N ILE A 73 7.23 1.09 3.12
CA ILE A 73 8.00 0.22 4.03
C ILE A 73 7.58 0.49 5.47
N PHE A 74 7.65 1.74 5.91
CA PHE A 74 7.23 2.18 7.23
C PHE A 74 5.81 1.71 7.59
N GLY A 75 4.87 1.88 6.66
CA GLY A 75 3.50 1.47 6.87
C GLY A 75 3.35 -0.05 7.08
N LEU A 76 4.07 -0.85 6.29
CA LEU A 76 4.05 -2.32 6.42
C LEU A 76 4.76 -2.79 7.70
N GLU A 77 5.88 -2.16 8.08
CA GLU A 77 6.57 -2.44 9.34
C GLU A 77 5.68 -2.15 10.55
N LYS A 78 4.92 -1.05 10.51
CA LYS A 78 3.93 -0.74 11.57
C LYS A 78 2.81 -1.76 11.66
N LEU A 79 2.47 -2.42 10.56
CA LEU A 79 1.54 -3.55 10.53
C LEU A 79 2.19 -4.89 10.95
N GLY A 80 3.47 -4.87 11.34
CA GLY A 80 4.19 -6.05 11.82
C GLY A 80 4.90 -6.86 10.74
N ALA A 81 5.08 -6.32 9.52
CA ALA A 81 5.92 -6.96 8.51
C ALA A 81 7.41 -6.76 8.83
N GLU A 82 8.20 -7.81 8.70
CA GLU A 82 9.65 -7.75 8.62
C GLU A 82 10.06 -7.39 7.19
N ILE A 83 10.88 -6.34 7.03
CA ILE A 83 11.33 -5.86 5.73
C ILE A 83 12.85 -6.03 5.60
N LYS A 84 13.31 -6.57 4.46
CA LYS A 84 14.73 -6.69 4.10
C LYS A 84 14.99 -6.06 2.75
N LEU A 85 16.08 -5.32 2.66
CA LEU A 85 16.57 -4.70 1.44
C LEU A 85 17.79 -5.48 0.97
N GLU A 86 17.60 -6.36 -0.02
CA GLU A 86 18.63 -7.27 -0.50
C GLU A 86 18.57 -7.37 -2.03
N GLU A 87 19.72 -7.38 -2.69
CA GLU A 87 19.84 -7.59 -4.15
C GLU A 87 19.01 -6.60 -5.01
N GLY A 88 18.72 -5.41 -4.48
CA GLY A 88 17.87 -4.43 -5.16
C GLY A 88 16.37 -4.73 -5.07
N TYR A 89 15.96 -5.57 -4.13
CA TYR A 89 14.56 -5.88 -3.82
C TYR A 89 14.19 -5.43 -2.41
N VAL A 90 12.94 -4.99 -2.27
CA VAL A 90 12.23 -4.92 -0.99
C VAL A 90 11.55 -6.25 -0.77
N LYS A 91 12.06 -7.06 0.16
CA LYS A 91 11.45 -8.31 0.60
C LYS A 91 10.66 -8.03 1.88
N ALA A 92 9.40 -8.44 1.91
CA ALA A 92 8.53 -8.27 3.06
C ALA A 92 7.94 -9.62 3.47
N SER A 93 7.93 -9.90 4.76
CA SER A 93 7.39 -11.14 5.32
C SER A 93 6.74 -10.90 6.68
N VAL A 94 5.73 -11.70 7.02
CA VAL A 94 5.10 -11.70 8.35
C VAL A 94 4.84 -13.13 8.78
N ASN A 95 5.09 -13.43 10.05
CA ASN A 95 4.75 -14.72 10.62
C ASN A 95 3.27 -14.73 11.03
N GLY A 96 2.44 -15.37 10.20
CA GLY A 96 0.98 -15.37 10.37
C GLY A 96 0.32 -14.23 9.60
N ARG A 97 -0.39 -13.36 10.30
CA ARG A 97 -1.09 -12.21 9.70
C ARG A 97 -0.48 -10.89 10.15
N LEU A 98 -0.61 -9.88 9.29
CA LEU A 98 -0.38 -8.49 9.67
C LEU A 98 -1.30 -8.11 10.84
N LYS A 99 -0.86 -7.17 11.67
CA LYS A 99 -1.61 -6.67 12.83
C LYS A 99 -2.02 -5.23 12.59
N GLY A 100 -3.26 -4.93 12.93
CA GLY A 100 -3.77 -3.57 12.88
C GLY A 100 -2.98 -2.65 13.80
N ALA A 101 -2.70 -1.45 13.32
CA ALA A 101 -1.87 -0.48 14.02
C ALA A 101 -2.37 0.95 13.83
N HIS A 102 -1.96 1.84 14.75
CA HIS A 102 -2.11 3.26 14.55
C HIS A 102 -0.87 3.82 13.84
N ILE A 103 -1.06 4.31 12.61
CA ILE A 103 0.01 4.75 11.72
C ILE A 103 -0.18 6.24 11.41
N VAL A 104 0.78 7.06 11.84
CA VAL A 104 0.83 8.48 11.52
C VAL A 104 1.83 8.68 10.38
N MET A 105 1.36 9.17 9.23
CA MET A 105 2.22 9.41 8.07
C MET A 105 2.88 10.80 8.14
N ASP A 106 4.20 10.88 8.06
CA ASP A 106 4.94 12.16 8.09
C ASP A 106 4.62 13.06 6.88
N LYS A 107 4.30 12.44 5.74
CA LYS A 107 3.94 13.14 4.50
C LYS A 107 2.74 12.46 3.87
N VAL A 108 1.87 13.26 3.27
CA VAL A 108 0.72 12.77 2.50
C VAL A 108 1.24 12.05 1.24
N SER A 109 0.92 10.77 1.10
CA SER A 109 1.29 9.98 -0.07
C SER A 109 0.16 9.04 -0.47
N VAL A 110 -0.40 9.26 -1.66
CA VAL A 110 -1.46 8.40 -2.24
C VAL A 110 -0.99 6.94 -2.31
N GLY A 111 0.23 6.72 -2.77
CA GLY A 111 0.76 5.37 -2.94
C GLY A 111 0.91 4.62 -1.61
N ALA A 112 1.46 5.28 -0.59
CA ALA A 112 1.63 4.68 0.72
C ALA A 112 0.28 4.44 1.40
N THR A 113 -0.66 5.41 1.32
CA THR A 113 -2.03 5.22 1.81
C THR A 113 -2.70 4.00 1.17
N VAL A 114 -2.63 3.85 -0.15
CA VAL A 114 -3.22 2.69 -0.86
C VAL A 114 -2.55 1.37 -0.43
N THR A 115 -1.23 1.37 -0.25
CA THR A 115 -0.49 0.16 0.15
C THR A 115 -0.87 -0.28 1.56
N ILE A 116 -0.87 0.64 2.52
CA ILE A 116 -1.22 0.38 3.91
C ILE A 116 -2.69 -0.03 4.01
N MET A 117 -3.59 0.68 3.33
CA MET A 117 -5.02 0.37 3.33
C MET A 117 -5.29 -1.01 2.75
N SER A 118 -4.63 -1.37 1.64
CA SER A 118 -4.77 -2.70 1.04
C SER A 118 -4.24 -3.79 1.98
N ALA A 119 -3.10 -3.55 2.62
CA ALA A 119 -2.51 -4.51 3.56
C ALA A 119 -3.37 -4.70 4.83
N ALA A 120 -3.98 -3.61 5.32
CA ALA A 120 -4.84 -3.62 6.49
C ALA A 120 -6.14 -4.41 6.30
N THR A 121 -6.60 -4.64 5.06
CA THR A 121 -7.86 -5.37 4.79
C THR A 121 -7.89 -6.81 5.32
N LEU A 122 -6.72 -7.47 5.39
CA LEU A 122 -6.57 -8.84 5.90
C LEU A 122 -5.77 -8.88 7.22
N ALA A 123 -5.45 -7.72 7.78
CA ALA A 123 -4.75 -7.63 9.06
C ALA A 123 -5.70 -7.93 10.23
N GLU A 124 -5.15 -8.47 11.31
CA GLU A 124 -5.88 -8.74 12.54
C GLU A 124 -5.99 -7.48 13.40
N GLY A 125 -7.22 -7.05 13.68
CA GLY A 125 -7.50 -5.87 14.50
C GLY A 125 -7.92 -4.66 13.67
N THR A 126 -7.67 -3.47 14.19
CA THR A 126 -8.07 -2.21 13.55
C THR A 126 -6.84 -1.37 13.20
N THR A 127 -6.77 -0.92 11.95
CA THR A 127 -5.75 0.01 11.48
C THR A 127 -6.31 1.42 11.39
N ILE A 128 -5.61 2.38 11.97
CA ILE A 128 -5.92 3.81 11.85
C ILE A 128 -4.77 4.45 11.09
N ILE A 129 -5.08 5.13 9.97
CA ILE A 129 -4.08 5.85 9.17
C ILE A 129 -4.35 7.36 9.32
N GLU A 130 -3.49 8.05 10.05
CA GLU A 130 -3.50 9.50 10.18
C GLU A 130 -2.66 10.16 9.09
N ASN A 131 -3.07 11.35 8.67
CA ASN A 131 -2.49 12.08 7.53
C ASN A 131 -2.52 11.28 6.20
N ALA A 132 -3.53 10.42 6.06
CA ALA A 132 -3.80 9.67 4.84
C ALA A 132 -4.15 10.60 3.68
N ALA A 133 -3.81 10.19 2.46
CA ALA A 133 -4.17 10.95 1.27
C ALA A 133 -5.69 10.91 1.02
N THR A 134 -6.36 12.05 1.10
CA THR A 134 -7.77 12.23 0.72
C THR A 134 -7.86 12.90 -0.65
N ARG A 135 -8.64 12.34 -1.58
CA ARG A 135 -8.72 12.88 -2.95
C ARG A 135 -9.70 14.06 -3.04
N ALA A 136 -9.18 15.27 -2.84
CA ALA A 136 -9.50 16.51 -3.58
C ALA A 136 -8.31 17.44 -3.35
N GLY A 137 -7.74 17.97 -4.43
CA GLY A 137 -6.40 18.58 -4.41
C GLY A 137 -6.22 19.69 -3.35
N ASN A 138 -5.02 19.74 -2.79
CA ASN A 138 -4.40 20.91 -2.16
C ASN A 138 -5.28 21.73 -1.19
N CYS A 139 -5.16 21.49 0.12
CA CYS A 139 -5.48 22.48 1.16
C CYS A 139 -4.86 21.97 2.48
N GLY A 140 -4.01 22.69 3.22
CA GLY A 140 -3.98 24.14 3.30
C GLY A 140 -5.35 24.68 3.67
N TYR A 141 -5.95 24.20 4.77
CA TYR A 141 -7.19 24.72 5.38
C TYR A 141 -8.30 25.20 4.42
N ARG A 142 -9.33 24.38 4.16
CA ARG A 142 -10.64 24.92 3.77
C ARG A 142 -11.79 24.02 4.25
N LYS A 143 -12.59 24.55 5.17
CA LYS A 143 -13.87 23.97 5.65
C LYS A 143 -14.79 23.70 4.45
N LEU A 144 -15.31 22.48 4.33
CA LEU A 144 -16.46 22.15 3.49
C LEU A 144 -17.74 22.08 4.35
N PRO A 145 -18.91 22.52 3.84
CA PRO A 145 -20.15 22.60 4.60
C PRO A 145 -20.78 21.23 4.84
N ARG A 146 -21.45 21.09 6.00
CA ARG A 146 -22.05 19.86 6.51
C ARG A 146 -23.29 19.47 5.71
N GLY A 147 -23.39 18.20 5.33
CA GLY A 147 -24.68 17.58 4.98
C GLY A 147 -24.55 16.35 4.09
N ALA A 148 -24.43 15.17 4.69
CA ALA A 148 -25.05 13.89 4.29
C ALA A 148 -24.20 12.68 4.75
N GLY A 149 -24.84 11.75 5.46
CA GLY A 149 -24.47 10.33 5.52
C GLY A 149 -23.25 9.95 6.36
N ARG A 150 -23.50 9.55 7.61
CA ARG A 150 -22.49 8.99 8.51
C ARG A 150 -22.28 7.50 8.20
N GLU A 151 -21.04 7.11 7.86
CA GLU A 151 -20.47 5.81 8.21
C GLU A 151 -19.11 6.08 8.90
N ASN A 152 -18.88 5.38 10.00
CA ASN A 152 -17.92 5.76 11.05
C ASN A 152 -16.46 5.65 10.60
N PHE A 153 -15.90 6.76 10.12
CA PHE A 153 -14.46 7.02 10.07
C PHE A 153 -14.14 8.04 11.17
N ARG A 154 -13.52 7.60 12.28
CA ARG A 154 -13.06 8.52 13.34
C ARG A 154 -11.60 8.87 13.11
N SER A 155 -11.36 9.98 12.42
CA SER A 155 -10.09 10.71 12.51
C SER A 155 -10.03 11.36 13.90
N GLY A 156 -9.14 10.87 14.77
CA GLY A 156 -8.95 11.43 16.10
C GLY A 156 -8.39 12.84 16.03
N HIS A 157 -9.06 13.80 16.67
CA HIS A 157 -8.53 15.15 16.90
C HIS A 157 -8.44 15.32 18.42
N ARG A 158 -7.22 15.32 18.98
CA ARG A 158 -6.99 15.82 20.34
C ARG A 158 -6.38 17.20 20.24
N SER A 159 -7.19 18.22 20.53
CA SER A 159 -6.75 19.57 20.79
C SER A 159 -6.18 19.62 22.21
N HIS A 160 -4.87 19.79 22.36
CA HIS A 160 -4.28 20.21 23.63
C HIS A 160 -4.15 21.74 23.59
N HIS A 161 -5.05 22.41 24.31
CA HIS A 161 -4.80 23.73 24.89
C HIS A 161 -4.07 23.52 26.20
N HIS A 162 -2.90 24.13 26.36
CA HIS A 162 -2.46 24.87 27.55
C HIS A 162 -1.45 25.92 27.11
#